data_AF-A0A4P9WZP5-F1
#
_entry.id   AF-A0A4P9WZP5-F1
#
_cell.length_a   1.000
_cell.length_b   1.000
_cell.length_c   1.000
_cell.angle_alpha   90.00
_cell.angle_beta   90.00
_cell.angle_gamma   90.00
#
_symmetry.space_group_name_H-M   'P 1'
#
loop_
_entity.id
_entity.type
_entity.pdbx_description
1 polymer ?
#
loop_
_entity_poly.entity_id
_entity_poly.type
_entity_poly.pdbx_seq_one_letter_code
_entity_poly.pdbx_strand_id
1 'polypeptide(L)'
;MASGRGGAHPAEAEDRGRRIGRSRLYTRSHGRRRRYDARPADIASPRPALSSSSNRPVPSAITLPSPPGDRLIVCQPRIPAACPASRRAHRASCGTPRILRAYPPETGRAMDKVPIPEWVWDHPLIRELEEARATNHAHLILARFLQQTLWAALAFAGVYGGLYVALQARRRRDRAYREAHSEDQCEEFANRSASTLNAFGACYGVWAFWRDEWAMITHPVFHAVGGSPAREYYMALLLGYLLFDLLRILYWRFGRRMPQRTQGSTSMIIHHLIVFGIFATGVAMQAGTYFMMLFMSNEITTPILNLRFFLTFYQKRQSTWYLLNELLFVVGFFVFRIVINLGFFSDIVRYWHIYREGMARYGHGLPVMYFLVILVSSHILLQMWWFTLILRTAYRRMVRPGSSPTAATHPDATRSPADAKRD
;
A
#
# COMPACT_ATOMS: atom_id res chain seq x y z
N MET A 1 72.09 -3.56 -41.46
CA MET A 1 71.02 -2.84 -42.18
C MET A 1 70.36 -1.93 -41.15
N ALA A 2 70.86 -0.70 -40.92
CA ALA A 2 70.59 0.52 -41.70
C ALA A 2 69.08 0.71 -41.89
N SER A 3 68.40 1.78 -41.50
CA SER A 3 68.70 3.15 -41.03
C SER A 3 67.34 3.67 -40.49
N GLY A 4 67.16 4.72 -39.70
CA GLY A 4 68.00 5.80 -39.24
C GLY A 4 67.14 7.07 -39.11
N ARG A 5 67.47 7.87 -38.08
CA ARG A 5 67.28 9.34 -37.94
C ARG A 5 65.84 9.83 -37.68
N GLY A 6 65.61 10.83 -36.81
CA GLY A 6 66.53 11.69 -36.04
C GLY A 6 65.88 13.06 -35.75
N GLY A 7 66.42 13.77 -34.74
CA GLY A 7 66.20 15.20 -34.45
C GLY A 7 65.29 15.43 -33.24
N ALA A 8 65.74 15.67 -31.99
CA ALA A 8 66.70 16.64 -31.42
C ALA A 8 66.16 18.09 -31.30
N HIS A 9 65.76 18.47 -30.07
CA HIS A 9 66.14 19.65 -29.22
C HIS A 9 66.25 21.08 -29.83
N PRO A 10 66.35 22.20 -29.06
CA PRO A 10 66.16 22.46 -27.61
C PRO A 10 65.50 23.85 -27.24
N ALA A 11 65.45 24.13 -25.92
CA ALA A 11 65.81 25.38 -25.20
C ALA A 11 64.91 26.66 -25.15
N GLU A 12 64.76 27.14 -23.90
CA GLU A 12 64.77 28.56 -23.40
C GLU A 12 63.64 29.52 -23.83
N ALA A 13 63.19 30.57 -23.11
CA ALA A 13 63.58 31.30 -21.90
C ALA A 13 62.30 31.94 -21.26
N GLU A 14 62.24 32.14 -19.94
CA GLU A 14 62.34 33.45 -19.24
C GLU A 14 61.29 34.54 -19.65
N ASP A 15 60.36 34.90 -18.74
CA ASP A 15 59.94 36.30 -18.58
C ASP A 15 59.35 36.60 -17.18
N ARG A 16 59.72 37.78 -16.67
CA ARG A 16 59.40 38.36 -15.36
C ARG A 16 58.18 39.28 -15.48
N GLY A 17 57.35 39.34 -14.43
CA GLY A 17 56.28 40.35 -14.35
C GLY A 17 55.85 40.71 -12.93
N ARG A 18 56.36 41.84 -12.41
CA ARG A 18 55.98 42.52 -11.15
C ARG A 18 54.53 43.03 -11.15
N ARG A 19 53.89 43.07 -9.96
CA ARG A 19 53.06 44.20 -9.42
C ARG A 19 52.65 43.89 -7.96
N ILE A 20 53.24 44.53 -6.95
CA ILE A 20 52.81 45.76 -6.25
C ILE A 20 51.43 45.65 -5.56
N GLY A 21 51.47 45.48 -4.23
CA GLY A 21 50.82 46.36 -3.24
C GLY A 21 49.30 46.34 -3.08
N ARG A 22 48.83 45.92 -1.90
CA ARG A 22 48.04 46.79 -0.99
C ARG A 22 47.74 46.09 0.34
N SER A 23 48.28 46.68 1.39
CA SER A 23 47.87 46.58 2.78
C SER A 23 46.43 47.08 2.97
N ARG A 24 45.62 46.33 3.73
CA ARG A 24 44.49 46.87 4.51
C ARG A 24 44.41 46.16 5.85
N LEU A 25 44.82 46.89 6.88
CA LEU A 25 44.31 46.74 8.24
C LEU A 25 42.79 46.93 8.23
N TYR A 26 42.05 46.04 8.89
CA TYR A 26 40.84 46.47 9.61
C TYR A 26 40.60 45.62 10.85
N THR A 27 40.28 46.35 11.90
CA THR A 27 40.14 45.99 13.30
C THR A 27 38.78 45.37 13.64
N ARG A 28 38.80 44.43 14.60
CA ARG A 28 37.95 44.35 15.81
C ARG A 28 36.42 44.51 15.65
N SER A 29 35.67 43.49 16.04
CA SER A 29 34.66 43.64 17.12
C SER A 29 34.05 42.30 17.55
N HIS A 30 34.14 42.03 18.86
CA HIS A 30 33.37 41.00 19.54
C HIS A 30 31.92 41.47 19.72
N GLY A 31 30.98 40.72 19.14
CA GLY A 31 29.53 40.93 19.27
C GLY A 31 28.88 39.92 20.21
N ARG A 32 28.48 40.41 21.37
CA ARG A 32 27.71 39.82 22.48
C ARG A 32 26.71 38.70 22.12
N ARG A 33 26.81 37.58 22.87
CA ARG A 33 25.73 36.64 23.14
C ARG A 33 24.65 37.32 24.00
N ARG A 34 23.39 37.35 23.55
CA ARG A 34 22.23 37.63 24.42
C ARG A 34 21.65 36.28 24.89
N ARG A 35 21.70 36.05 26.21
CA ARG A 35 20.89 35.05 26.92
C ARG A 35 19.45 35.56 26.97
N TYR A 36 18.50 34.71 26.63
CA TYR A 36 17.09 34.89 26.99
C TYR A 36 16.82 33.97 28.18
N ASP A 37 16.69 34.55 29.36
CA ASP A 37 16.13 33.91 30.53
C ASP A 37 14.60 33.96 30.42
N ALA A 38 13.97 32.79 30.42
CA ALA A 38 12.52 32.65 30.44
C ALA A 38 12.02 32.75 31.89
N ARG A 39 11.17 33.74 32.17
CA ARG A 39 10.23 33.70 33.30
C ARG A 39 8.86 33.21 32.80
N PRO A 40 8.15 32.36 33.54
CA PRO A 40 6.79 31.96 33.22
C PRO A 40 5.81 33.07 33.63
N ALA A 41 4.94 33.47 32.71
CA ALA A 41 3.80 34.32 32.99
C ALA A 41 2.54 33.46 33.02
N ASP A 42 1.89 33.44 34.19
CA ASP A 42 0.53 32.97 34.40
C ASP A 42 -0.45 33.79 33.54
N ILE A 43 -1.23 33.12 32.70
CA ILE A 43 -2.39 33.72 32.04
C ILE A 43 -3.59 32.82 32.29
N ALA A 44 -4.39 33.23 33.28
CA ALA A 44 -5.74 32.76 33.51
C ALA A 44 -6.62 33.09 32.30
N SER A 45 -7.33 32.09 31.79
CA SER A 45 -8.32 32.25 30.72
C SER A 45 -9.71 32.53 31.33
N PRO A 46 -10.45 33.56 30.89
CA PRO A 46 -11.81 33.78 31.35
C PRO A 46 -12.80 32.86 30.61
N ARG A 47 -13.68 32.21 31.38
CA ARG A 47 -14.88 31.52 30.88
C ARG A 47 -15.89 32.55 30.36
N PRO A 48 -16.52 32.37 29.20
CA PRO A 48 -17.72 33.10 28.86
C PRO A 48 -18.99 32.41 29.40
N ALA A 49 -19.89 33.27 29.86
CA ALA A 49 -21.15 32.98 30.50
C ALA A 49 -22.18 32.36 29.54
N LEU A 50 -23.04 31.53 30.14
CA LEU A 50 -24.32 31.09 29.61
C LEU A 50 -25.24 32.30 29.40
N SER A 51 -25.81 32.44 28.21
CA SER A 51 -27.02 33.24 28.00
C SER A 51 -28.10 32.41 27.32
N SER A 52 -29.28 32.55 27.89
CA SER A 52 -30.54 31.87 27.60
C SER A 52 -31.32 32.51 26.46
N SER A 53 -32.15 31.68 25.83
CA SER A 53 -33.36 32.02 25.06
C SER A 53 -33.17 32.55 23.63
N SER A 54 -33.68 31.77 22.66
CA SER A 54 -34.83 32.23 21.86
C SER A 54 -35.51 31.02 21.20
N ASN A 55 -36.80 30.88 21.50
CA ASN A 55 -37.73 30.02 20.78
C ASN A 55 -37.78 30.47 19.31
N ARG A 56 -37.57 29.54 18.37
CA ARG A 56 -38.02 29.69 16.99
C ARG A 56 -38.87 28.48 16.58
N PRO A 57 -40.01 28.70 15.92
CA PRO A 57 -40.88 27.61 15.48
C PRO A 57 -40.24 26.83 14.32
N VAL A 58 -40.42 25.51 14.36
CA VAL A 58 -40.02 24.54 13.33
C VAL A 58 -40.90 24.76 12.09
N PRO A 59 -40.34 24.95 10.89
CA PRO A 59 -41.12 24.89 9.66
C PRO A 59 -41.46 23.45 9.32
N SER A 60 -42.74 23.24 9.01
CA SER A 60 -43.37 22.00 8.56
C SER A 60 -42.63 21.34 7.39
N ALA A 61 -42.61 20.01 7.40
CA ALA A 61 -42.03 19.16 6.39
C ALA A 61 -42.49 19.52 4.97
N ILE A 62 -41.52 19.74 4.08
CA ILE A 62 -41.73 19.81 2.64
C ILE A 62 -41.84 18.37 2.13
N THR A 63 -43.06 17.97 1.76
CA THR A 63 -43.35 16.73 1.05
C THR A 63 -42.78 16.85 -0.37
N LEU A 64 -41.75 16.07 -0.68
CA LEU A 64 -41.24 15.96 -2.06
C LEU A 64 -42.17 15.04 -2.88
N PRO A 65 -42.47 15.38 -4.15
CA PRO A 65 -43.26 14.53 -5.02
C PRO A 65 -42.46 13.28 -5.40
N SER A 66 -43.12 12.12 -5.31
CA SER A 66 -42.59 10.84 -5.78
C SER A 66 -42.35 10.90 -7.31
N PRO A 67 -41.20 10.41 -7.82
CA PRO A 67 -40.98 10.32 -9.25
C PRO A 67 -41.91 9.28 -9.89
N PRO A 68 -42.33 9.49 -11.15
CA PRO A 68 -43.22 8.58 -11.86
C PRO A 68 -42.57 7.21 -12.06
N GLY A 69 -43.33 6.16 -11.77
CA GLY A 69 -42.89 4.78 -11.84
C GLY A 69 -42.62 4.32 -13.27
N ASP A 70 -41.35 4.14 -13.60
CA ASP A 70 -40.93 3.33 -14.73
C ASP A 70 -41.16 1.86 -14.39
N ARG A 71 -42.22 1.31 -15.00
CA ARG A 71 -42.50 -0.13 -15.02
C ARG A 71 -41.39 -0.84 -15.79
N LEU A 72 -40.42 -1.37 -15.08
CA LEU A 72 -39.57 -2.46 -15.59
C LEU A 72 -40.46 -3.69 -15.81
N ILE A 73 -40.79 -3.94 -17.07
CA ILE A 73 -41.37 -5.21 -17.53
C ILE A 73 -40.28 -6.27 -17.34
N VAL A 74 -40.32 -6.95 -16.19
CA VAL A 74 -39.59 -8.19 -15.99
C VAL A 74 -40.40 -9.28 -16.71
N CYS A 75 -39.92 -9.71 -17.87
CA CYS A 75 -40.36 -10.96 -18.49
C CYS A 75 -40.00 -12.11 -17.55
N GLN A 76 -40.95 -12.52 -16.70
CA GLN A 76 -40.85 -13.81 -16.04
C GLN A 76 -41.09 -14.91 -17.08
N PRO A 77 -40.24 -15.96 -17.12
CA PRO A 77 -40.59 -17.16 -17.87
C PRO A 77 -41.83 -17.79 -17.24
N ARG A 78 -42.88 -18.00 -18.04
CA ARG A 78 -44.04 -18.82 -17.66
C ARG A 78 -43.54 -20.23 -17.35
N ILE A 79 -43.48 -20.58 -16.07
CA ILE A 79 -43.39 -21.97 -15.63
C ILE A 79 -44.81 -22.56 -15.70
N PRO A 80 -45.05 -23.63 -16.48
CA PRO A 80 -46.36 -24.27 -16.52
C PRO A 80 -46.71 -24.90 -15.17
N ALA A 81 -48.01 -24.85 -14.86
CA ALA A 81 -48.59 -25.26 -13.59
C ALA A 81 -48.27 -26.72 -13.22
N ALA A 82 -47.63 -26.85 -12.06
CA ALA A 82 -47.54 -27.97 -11.11
C ALA A 82 -48.05 -29.37 -11.51
N CYS A 83 -47.16 -30.36 -11.37
CA CYS A 83 -47.49 -31.70 -10.88
C CYS A 83 -47.43 -31.68 -9.33
N PRO A 84 -48.42 -32.22 -8.59
CA PRO A 84 -48.48 -32.11 -7.11
C PRO A 84 -47.42 -32.91 -6.34
N ALA A 85 -46.60 -33.72 -7.01
CA ALA A 85 -45.65 -34.62 -6.33
C ALA A 85 -44.32 -33.95 -5.89
N SER A 86 -43.96 -32.77 -6.39
CA SER A 86 -42.64 -32.16 -6.13
C SER A 86 -42.55 -31.26 -4.89
N ARG A 87 -43.69 -30.87 -4.28
CA ARG A 87 -43.67 -29.98 -3.09
C ARG A 87 -43.27 -30.67 -1.79
N ARG A 88 -43.28 -32.01 -1.71
CA ARG A 88 -42.71 -32.73 -0.55
C ARG A 88 -41.20 -32.96 -0.65
N ALA A 89 -40.63 -32.95 -1.85
CA ALA A 89 -39.18 -33.11 -2.03
C ALA A 89 -38.41 -31.80 -1.76
N HIS A 90 -38.98 -30.63 -2.05
CA HIS A 90 -38.29 -29.36 -1.88
C HIS A 90 -38.21 -28.82 -0.44
N ARG A 91 -38.99 -29.36 0.51
CA ARG A 91 -38.83 -29.03 1.94
C ARG A 91 -37.87 -29.96 2.69
N ALA A 92 -37.35 -31.01 2.05
CA ALA A 92 -36.37 -31.91 2.63
C ALA A 92 -34.90 -31.52 2.33
N SER A 93 -34.65 -30.50 1.49
CA SER A 93 -33.28 -30.13 1.05
C SER A 93 -32.68 -28.92 1.78
N CYS A 94 -33.32 -28.39 2.83
CA CYS A 94 -32.68 -27.43 3.75
C CYS A 94 -31.99 -28.14 4.94
N GLY A 95 -31.54 -29.37 4.74
CA GLY A 95 -30.50 -29.96 5.58
C GLY A 95 -29.17 -29.39 5.14
N THR A 96 -28.50 -28.65 6.00
CA THR A 96 -27.07 -28.34 5.88
C THR A 96 -26.35 -29.63 5.44
N PRO A 97 -25.61 -29.64 4.32
CA PRO A 97 -24.98 -30.88 3.86
C PRO A 97 -24.07 -31.38 4.98
N ARG A 98 -24.41 -32.57 5.49
CA ARG A 98 -23.69 -33.32 6.52
C ARG A 98 -22.38 -33.91 5.98
N ILE A 99 -21.73 -33.20 5.05
CA ILE A 99 -20.50 -33.58 4.33
C ILE A 99 -19.27 -32.90 4.94
N LEU A 100 -19.43 -32.07 5.98
CA LEU A 100 -18.31 -31.52 6.76
C LEU A 100 -17.82 -32.43 7.89
N ARG A 101 -18.16 -33.73 7.88
CA ARG A 101 -17.57 -34.70 8.82
C ARG A 101 -16.42 -35.46 8.18
N ALA A 102 -15.24 -35.17 8.71
CA ALA A 102 -14.05 -36.02 8.78
C ALA A 102 -13.20 -36.12 7.50
N TYR A 103 -12.32 -35.14 7.32
CA TYR A 103 -10.93 -35.54 7.19
C TYR A 103 -10.42 -35.79 8.62
N PRO A 104 -10.12 -37.04 9.02
CA PRO A 104 -9.38 -37.25 10.25
C PRO A 104 -8.04 -36.52 10.13
N PRO A 105 -7.53 -35.88 11.19
CA PRO A 105 -6.17 -35.38 11.21
C PRO A 105 -5.24 -36.60 11.20
N GLU A 106 -4.96 -37.15 10.02
CA GLU A 106 -4.09 -38.32 9.91
C GLU A 106 -2.64 -37.91 10.19
N THR A 107 -2.13 -38.60 11.20
CA THR A 107 -0.76 -38.62 11.68
C THR A 107 0.23 -38.94 10.54
N GLY A 108 1.05 -37.96 10.16
CA GLY A 108 2.44 -38.15 9.72
C GLY A 108 2.74 -38.97 8.45
N ARG A 109 1.76 -39.51 7.71
CA ARG A 109 2.03 -40.13 6.41
C ARG A 109 2.21 -39.05 5.34
N ALA A 110 3.25 -39.22 4.52
CA ALA A 110 3.56 -38.35 3.38
C ALA A 110 2.32 -38.15 2.50
N MET A 111 1.74 -36.95 2.54
CA MET A 111 0.56 -36.57 1.76
C MET A 111 0.81 -36.55 0.25
N ASP A 112 2.05 -36.74 -0.19
CA ASP A 112 2.53 -36.59 -1.57
C ASP A 112 1.84 -37.51 -2.61
N LYS A 113 0.96 -38.41 -2.16
CA LYS A 113 0.27 -39.40 -3.01
C LYS A 113 -1.23 -39.53 -2.76
N VAL A 114 -1.88 -38.64 -2.01
CA VAL A 114 -3.34 -38.70 -1.88
C VAL A 114 -3.94 -38.01 -3.12
N PRO A 115 -4.51 -38.76 -4.09
CA PRO A 115 -5.17 -38.14 -5.22
C PRO A 115 -6.31 -37.25 -4.72
N ILE A 116 -6.45 -36.06 -5.31
CA ILE A 116 -7.55 -35.15 -5.00
C ILE A 116 -8.86 -35.91 -5.28
N PRO A 117 -9.74 -36.10 -4.29
CA PRO A 117 -10.95 -36.89 -4.47
C PRO A 117 -11.81 -36.37 -5.64
N GLU A 118 -12.40 -37.26 -6.43
CA GLU A 118 -13.18 -36.86 -7.61
C GLU A 118 -14.34 -35.90 -7.28
N TRP A 119 -14.98 -36.11 -6.13
CA TRP A 119 -16.10 -35.28 -5.65
C TRP A 119 -15.75 -33.80 -5.52
N VAL A 120 -14.47 -33.47 -5.34
CA VAL A 120 -14.00 -32.07 -5.26
C VAL A 120 -14.26 -31.36 -6.58
N TRP A 121 -14.02 -32.04 -7.70
CA TRP A 121 -14.22 -31.51 -9.05
C TRP A 121 -15.71 -31.41 -9.39
N ASP A 122 -16.54 -32.29 -8.81
CA ASP A 122 -17.99 -32.21 -8.91
C ASP A 122 -18.60 -31.10 -8.04
N HIS A 123 -17.80 -30.38 -7.26
CA HIS A 123 -18.30 -29.31 -6.40
C HIS A 123 -18.97 -28.23 -7.28
N PRO A 124 -20.20 -27.78 -6.95
CA PRO A 124 -20.95 -26.83 -7.78
C PRO A 124 -20.16 -25.57 -8.14
N LEU A 125 -19.33 -25.09 -7.20
CA LEU A 125 -18.48 -23.92 -7.40
C LEU A 125 -17.35 -24.15 -8.42
N ILE A 126 -16.75 -25.35 -8.46
CA ILE A 126 -15.76 -25.70 -9.50
C ILE A 126 -16.45 -25.80 -10.85
N ARG A 127 -17.63 -26.44 -10.92
CA ARG A 127 -18.40 -26.54 -12.16
C ARG A 127 -18.84 -25.17 -12.68
N GLU A 128 -19.27 -24.25 -11.81
CA GLU A 128 -19.61 -22.88 -12.22
C GLU A 128 -18.39 -22.13 -12.79
N LEU A 129 -17.21 -22.32 -12.20
CA LEU A 129 -15.96 -21.75 -12.72
C LEU A 129 -15.56 -22.36 -14.08
N GLU A 130 -15.73 -23.67 -14.24
CA GLU A 130 -15.49 -24.37 -15.51
C GLU A 130 -16.48 -23.95 -16.60
N GLU A 131 -17.76 -23.82 -16.27
CA GLU A 131 -18.81 -23.37 -17.18
C GLU A 131 -18.60 -21.91 -17.61
N ALA A 132 -18.26 -21.01 -16.66
CA ALA A 132 -17.90 -19.62 -16.96
C ALA A 132 -16.67 -19.52 -17.88
N ARG A 133 -15.73 -20.46 -17.76
CA ARG A 133 -14.55 -20.54 -18.64
C ARG A 133 -14.93 -21.07 -20.02
N ALA A 134 -15.68 -22.17 -20.08
CA ALA A 134 -16.05 -22.85 -21.32
C ALA A 134 -16.90 -21.95 -22.25
N THR A 135 -17.67 -21.05 -21.65
CA THR A 135 -18.50 -20.06 -22.35
C THR A 135 -17.72 -18.82 -22.84
N ASN A 136 -16.39 -18.85 -22.77
CA ASN A 136 -15.49 -17.79 -23.21
C ASN A 136 -15.58 -16.50 -22.37
N HIS A 137 -16.20 -16.47 -21.19
CA HIS A 137 -16.37 -15.24 -20.39
C HIS A 137 -15.09 -14.70 -19.75
N ALA A 138 -13.94 -15.38 -19.90
CA ALA A 138 -12.66 -14.92 -19.36
C ALA A 138 -12.32 -13.49 -19.80
N HIS A 139 -12.58 -13.13 -21.06
CA HIS A 139 -12.36 -11.77 -21.55
C HIS A 139 -13.32 -10.75 -20.92
N LEU A 140 -14.55 -11.14 -20.58
CA LEU A 140 -15.51 -10.29 -19.88
C LEU A 140 -15.14 -10.10 -18.40
N ILE A 141 -14.68 -11.16 -17.73
CA ILE A 141 -14.15 -11.07 -16.36
C ILE A 141 -12.96 -10.12 -16.32
N LEU A 142 -12.00 -10.32 -17.23
CA LEU A 142 -10.83 -9.46 -17.35
C LEU A 142 -11.23 -8.01 -17.68
N ALA A 143 -12.13 -7.79 -18.63
CA ALA A 143 -12.59 -6.45 -18.99
C ALA A 143 -13.26 -5.73 -17.80
N ARG A 144 -14.15 -6.42 -17.07
CA ARG A 144 -14.78 -5.88 -15.86
C ARG A 144 -13.76 -5.57 -14.78
N PHE A 145 -12.80 -6.48 -14.55
CA PHE A 145 -11.74 -6.28 -13.58
C PHE A 145 -10.84 -5.09 -13.92
N LEU A 146 -10.42 -4.97 -15.18
CA LEU A 146 -9.63 -3.82 -15.66
C LEU A 146 -10.42 -2.52 -15.52
N GLN A 147 -11.70 -2.54 -15.89
CA GLN A 147 -12.57 -1.38 -15.72
C GLN A 147 -12.70 -0.98 -14.23
N GLN A 148 -12.93 -1.95 -13.33
CA GLN A 148 -12.97 -1.71 -11.88
C GLN A 148 -11.64 -1.16 -11.35
N THR A 149 -10.52 -1.73 -11.80
CA THR A 149 -9.16 -1.29 -11.44
C THR A 149 -8.94 0.16 -11.87
N LEU A 150 -9.34 0.53 -13.09
CA LEU A 150 -9.24 1.89 -13.61
C LEU A 150 -10.14 2.86 -12.84
N TRP A 151 -11.40 2.48 -12.56
CA TRP A 151 -12.29 3.31 -11.73
C TRP A 151 -11.74 3.52 -10.32
N ALA A 152 -11.20 2.48 -9.70
CA ALA A 152 -10.55 2.58 -8.40
C ALA A 152 -9.33 3.52 -8.47
N ALA A 153 -8.46 3.38 -9.47
CA ALA A 153 -7.31 4.25 -9.67
C ALA A 153 -7.73 5.72 -9.83
N LEU A 154 -8.76 6.00 -10.62
CA LEU A 154 -9.33 7.35 -10.80
C LEU A 154 -9.94 7.88 -9.51
N ALA A 155 -10.64 7.04 -8.73
CA ALA A 155 -11.20 7.44 -7.45
C ALA A 155 -10.09 7.83 -6.45
N PHE A 156 -9.03 7.02 -6.33
CA PHE A 156 -7.88 7.36 -5.48
C PHE A 156 -7.15 8.61 -5.97
N ALA A 157 -6.98 8.78 -7.30
CA ALA A 157 -6.43 10.00 -7.87
C ALA A 157 -7.28 11.24 -7.56
N GLY A 158 -8.61 11.11 -7.58
CA GLY A 158 -9.54 12.17 -7.20
C GLY A 158 -9.43 12.54 -5.72
N VAL A 159 -9.40 11.54 -4.82
CA VAL A 159 -9.21 11.77 -3.37
C VAL A 159 -7.88 12.45 -3.09
N TYR A 160 -6.79 11.93 -3.65
CA TYR A 160 -5.46 12.50 -3.52
C TYR A 160 -5.40 13.93 -4.08
N GLY A 161 -5.89 14.13 -5.32
CA GLY A 161 -5.86 15.41 -6.00
C GLY A 161 -6.68 16.48 -5.28
N GLY A 162 -7.89 16.14 -4.84
CA GLY A 162 -8.75 17.04 -4.07
C GLY A 162 -8.11 17.46 -2.75
N LEU A 163 -7.57 16.51 -1.99
CA LEU A 163 -6.89 16.81 -0.73
C LEU A 163 -5.62 17.63 -0.95
N TYR A 164 -4.80 17.26 -1.93
CA TYR A 164 -3.58 18.00 -2.28
C TYR A 164 -3.89 19.45 -2.65
N VAL A 165 -4.86 19.69 -3.54
CA VAL A 165 -5.29 21.03 -3.93
C VAL A 165 -5.83 21.81 -2.74
N ALA A 166 -6.63 21.20 -1.86
CA ALA A 166 -7.13 21.86 -0.66
C ALA A 166 -6.01 22.29 0.30
N LEU A 167 -5.01 21.42 0.52
CA LEU A 167 -3.84 21.74 1.35
C LEU A 167 -3.00 22.84 0.73
N GLN A 168 -2.79 22.82 -0.59
CA GLN A 168 -2.07 23.89 -1.28
C GLN A 168 -2.83 25.22 -1.25
N ALA A 169 -4.16 25.20 -1.41
CA ALA A 169 -5.00 26.38 -1.29
C ALA A 169 -4.96 26.96 0.14
N ARG A 170 -4.91 26.10 1.17
CA ARG A 170 -4.69 26.53 2.56
C ARG A 170 -3.31 27.15 2.73
N ARG A 171 -2.27 26.51 2.21
CA ARG A 171 -0.88 27.00 2.26
C ARG A 171 -0.68 28.34 1.55
N ARG A 172 -1.42 28.61 0.48
CA ARG A 172 -1.39 29.91 -0.20
C ARG A 172 -2.08 31.02 0.62
N ARG A 173 -3.15 30.69 1.33
CA ARG A 173 -3.95 31.64 2.12
C ARG A 173 -3.38 31.92 3.50
N ASP A 174 -2.83 30.91 4.16
CA ASP A 174 -2.37 30.96 5.54
C ASP A 174 -0.83 30.95 5.62
N ARG A 175 -0.26 32.10 6.00
CA ARG A 175 1.18 32.28 6.14
C ARG A 175 1.78 31.37 7.22
N ALA A 176 1.10 31.24 8.36
CA ALA A 176 1.59 30.40 9.46
C ALA A 176 1.61 28.93 9.02
N TYR A 177 0.59 28.48 8.29
CA TYR A 177 0.56 27.14 7.73
C TYR A 177 1.68 26.91 6.71
N ARG A 178 1.98 27.90 5.86
CA ARG A 178 3.06 27.86 4.87
C ARG A 178 4.46 27.77 5.48
N GLU A 179 4.67 28.48 6.58
CA GLU A 179 5.92 28.43 7.32
C GLU A 179 6.06 27.11 8.09
N ALA A 180 4.96 26.53 8.56
CA ALA A 180 4.96 25.26 9.28
C ALA A 180 5.08 24.01 8.37
N HIS A 181 4.58 24.05 7.13
CA HIS A 181 4.50 22.88 6.26
C HIS A 181 5.09 23.12 4.86
N SER A 182 5.99 22.23 4.44
CA SER A 182 6.54 22.22 3.09
C SER A 182 5.52 21.69 2.07
N GLU A 183 5.79 21.93 0.78
CA GLU A 183 5.01 21.36 -0.32
C GLU A 183 5.04 19.83 -0.29
N ASP A 184 6.22 19.25 -0.09
CA ASP A 184 6.42 17.82 0.02
C ASP A 184 5.63 17.20 1.19
N GLN A 185 5.51 17.90 2.32
CA GLN A 185 4.70 17.42 3.45
C GLN A 185 3.20 17.43 3.12
N CYS A 186 2.73 18.40 2.32
CA CYS A 186 1.33 18.44 1.89
C CYS A 186 1.03 17.33 0.87
N GLU A 187 1.97 17.06 -0.03
CA GLU A 187 1.92 15.94 -0.98
C GLU A 187 1.86 14.60 -0.24
N GLU A 188 2.79 14.38 0.67
CA GLU A 188 2.88 13.14 1.44
C GLU A 188 1.66 12.95 2.36
N PHE A 189 1.08 14.04 2.90
CA PHE A 189 -0.17 13.98 3.64
C PHE A 189 -1.33 13.49 2.76
N ALA A 190 -1.46 14.04 1.56
CA ALA A 190 -2.50 13.62 0.62
C ALA A 190 -2.33 12.15 0.21
N ASN A 191 -1.09 11.76 -0.09
CA ASN A 191 -0.73 10.39 -0.44
C ASN A 191 -1.06 9.39 0.68
N ARG A 192 -0.62 9.67 1.91
CA ARG A 192 -0.89 8.80 3.07
C ARG A 192 -2.35 8.71 3.42
N SER A 193 -3.13 9.75 3.13
CA SER A 193 -4.59 9.70 3.31
C SER A 193 -5.22 8.72 2.32
N ALA A 194 -4.86 8.79 1.03
CA ALA A 194 -5.30 7.82 0.03
C ALA A 194 -4.86 6.38 0.38
N SER A 195 -3.60 6.21 0.80
CA SER A 195 -3.05 4.93 1.28
C SER A 195 -3.82 4.36 2.47
N THR A 196 -4.20 5.21 3.43
CA THR A 196 -4.98 4.80 4.61
C THR A 196 -6.38 4.34 4.22
N LEU A 197 -7.03 5.01 3.26
CA LEU A 197 -8.34 4.59 2.73
C LEU A 197 -8.26 3.24 2.02
N ASN A 198 -7.23 3.05 1.18
CA ASN A 198 -6.98 1.75 0.55
C ASN A 198 -6.80 0.65 1.61
N ALA A 199 -6.01 0.92 2.65
CA ALA A 199 -5.77 -0.05 3.69
C ALA A 199 -7.04 -0.47 4.44
N PHE A 200 -7.95 0.46 4.73
CA PHE A 200 -9.25 0.12 5.29
C PHE A 200 -10.10 -0.72 4.33
N GLY A 201 -10.12 -0.38 3.04
CA GLY A 201 -10.78 -1.17 2.01
C GLY A 201 -10.23 -2.59 1.92
N ALA A 202 -8.90 -2.74 1.97
CA ALA A 202 -8.22 -4.02 1.96
C ALA A 202 -8.53 -4.85 3.21
N CYS A 203 -8.49 -4.24 4.41
CA CYS A 203 -8.84 -4.92 5.66
C CYS A 203 -10.29 -5.41 5.65
N TYR A 204 -11.22 -4.58 5.16
CA TYR A 204 -12.61 -4.97 5.00
C TYR A 204 -12.77 -6.11 3.98
N GLY A 205 -12.03 -6.06 2.86
CA GLY A 205 -12.01 -7.13 1.87
C GLY A 205 -11.52 -8.46 2.42
N VAL A 206 -10.46 -8.45 3.24
CA VAL A 206 -9.97 -9.63 3.95
C VAL A 206 -11.04 -10.16 4.90
N TRP A 207 -11.65 -9.29 5.71
CA TRP A 207 -12.72 -9.70 6.62
C TRP A 207 -13.92 -10.31 5.89
N ALA A 208 -14.36 -9.69 4.79
CA ALA A 208 -15.46 -10.20 3.95
C ALA A 208 -15.11 -11.56 3.37
N PHE A 209 -13.88 -11.73 2.86
CA PHE A 209 -13.37 -13.02 2.39
C PHE A 209 -13.43 -14.10 3.48
N TRP A 210 -12.98 -13.80 4.70
CA TRP A 210 -13.06 -14.74 5.83
C TRP A 210 -14.49 -15.11 6.22
N ARG A 211 -15.42 -14.15 6.12
CA ARG A 211 -16.84 -14.34 6.46
C ARG A 211 -17.58 -15.16 5.41
N ASP A 212 -17.41 -14.82 4.14
CA ASP A 212 -18.23 -15.30 3.03
C ASP A 212 -17.65 -16.55 2.35
N GLU A 213 -16.33 -16.75 2.42
CA GLU A 213 -15.64 -17.84 1.72
C GLU A 213 -15.03 -18.88 2.67
N TRP A 214 -15.56 -19.00 3.90
CA TRP A 214 -15.01 -19.90 4.92
C TRP A 214 -14.80 -21.35 4.43
N ALA A 215 -15.74 -21.89 3.65
CA ALA A 215 -15.63 -23.24 3.10
C ALA A 215 -14.45 -23.41 2.10
N MET A 216 -14.10 -22.35 1.37
CA MET A 216 -12.93 -22.35 0.48
C MET A 216 -11.62 -22.22 1.27
N ILE A 217 -11.65 -21.55 2.42
CA ILE A 217 -10.49 -21.42 3.30
C ILE A 217 -10.08 -22.77 3.88
N THR A 218 -11.04 -23.64 4.20
CA THR A 218 -10.76 -24.93 4.87
C THR A 218 -10.24 -26.03 3.94
N HIS A 219 -10.31 -25.85 2.62
CA HIS A 219 -9.99 -26.91 1.65
C HIS A 219 -8.89 -26.49 0.65
N PRO A 220 -7.68 -27.07 0.71
CA PRO A 220 -6.51 -26.65 -0.07
C PRO A 220 -6.71 -26.60 -1.59
N VAL A 221 -7.59 -27.42 -2.14
CA VAL A 221 -7.84 -27.46 -3.58
C VAL A 221 -8.40 -26.12 -4.13
N PHE A 222 -9.20 -25.41 -3.33
CA PHE A 222 -9.76 -24.10 -3.71
C PHE A 222 -8.75 -22.96 -3.54
N HIS A 223 -7.57 -23.22 -2.97
CA HIS A 223 -6.52 -22.21 -2.83
C HIS A 223 -5.75 -22.02 -4.15
N ALA A 224 -5.75 -23.04 -5.02
CA ALA A 224 -5.03 -23.00 -6.29
C ALA A 224 -5.70 -22.07 -7.31
N VAL A 225 -7.03 -22.12 -7.38
CA VAL A 225 -7.81 -21.69 -8.53
C VAL A 225 -9.21 -21.25 -8.10
N GLY A 226 -9.80 -20.37 -8.91
CA GLY A 226 -11.19 -19.95 -8.75
C GLY A 226 -11.32 -18.57 -8.14
N GLY A 227 -12.56 -18.06 -8.07
CA GLY A 227 -12.86 -16.73 -7.52
C GLY A 227 -14.32 -16.38 -7.29
N SER A 228 -14.51 -15.35 -6.48
CA SER A 228 -15.82 -14.73 -6.25
C SER A 228 -15.83 -13.28 -6.74
N PRO A 229 -17.00 -12.75 -7.13
CA PRO A 229 -17.13 -11.35 -7.50
C PRO A 229 -16.68 -10.38 -6.40
N ALA A 230 -16.89 -10.74 -5.13
CA ALA A 230 -16.45 -9.93 -4.00
C ALA A 230 -14.91 -9.88 -3.93
N ARG A 231 -14.27 -11.03 -4.09
CA ARG A 231 -12.81 -11.14 -4.09
C ARG A 231 -12.18 -10.36 -5.24
N GLU A 232 -12.73 -10.52 -6.44
CA GLU A 232 -12.31 -9.75 -7.62
C GLU A 232 -12.44 -8.24 -7.38
N TYR A 233 -13.56 -7.81 -6.79
CA TYR A 233 -13.80 -6.41 -6.48
C TYR A 233 -12.75 -5.83 -5.50
N TYR A 234 -12.45 -6.52 -4.39
CA TYR A 234 -11.46 -6.02 -3.43
C TYR A 234 -10.03 -6.05 -3.99
N MET A 235 -9.70 -7.07 -4.78
CA MET A 235 -8.41 -7.12 -5.49
C MET A 235 -8.31 -5.99 -6.54
N ALA A 236 -9.40 -5.66 -7.24
CA ALA A 236 -9.43 -4.55 -8.20
C ALA A 236 -9.27 -3.20 -7.49
N LEU A 237 -9.89 -3.04 -6.32
CA LEU A 237 -9.75 -1.85 -5.49
C LEU A 237 -8.29 -1.64 -5.07
N LEU A 238 -7.63 -2.69 -4.55
CA LEU A 238 -6.22 -2.66 -4.18
C LEU A 238 -5.32 -2.40 -5.40
N LEU A 239 -5.55 -3.09 -6.52
CA LEU A 239 -4.75 -2.92 -7.73
C LEU A 239 -4.90 -1.51 -8.31
N GLY A 240 -6.09 -0.93 -8.24
CA GLY A 240 -6.34 0.44 -8.65
C GLY A 240 -5.56 1.46 -7.81
N TYR A 241 -5.53 1.26 -6.48
CA TYR A 241 -4.65 2.05 -5.60
C TYR A 241 -3.17 1.87 -5.97
N LEU A 242 -2.70 0.63 -6.15
CA LEU A 242 -1.29 0.35 -6.49
C LEU A 242 -0.89 0.99 -7.82
N LEU A 243 -1.78 0.97 -8.82
CA LEU A 243 -1.56 1.64 -10.10
C LEU A 243 -1.46 3.16 -9.92
N PHE A 244 -2.40 3.75 -9.18
CA PHE A 244 -2.37 5.17 -8.85
C PHE A 244 -1.06 5.56 -8.15
N ASP A 245 -0.67 4.86 -7.08
CA ASP A 245 0.52 5.21 -6.30
C ASP A 245 1.80 4.98 -7.10
N LEU A 246 1.87 3.91 -7.91
CA LEU A 246 3.00 3.67 -8.82
C LEU A 246 3.14 4.81 -9.84
N LEU A 247 2.06 5.20 -10.52
CA LEU A 247 2.08 6.30 -11.49
C LEU A 247 2.46 7.63 -10.81
N ARG A 248 1.95 7.88 -9.60
CA ARG A 248 2.32 9.04 -8.79
C ARG A 248 3.81 9.05 -8.45
N ILE A 249 4.36 7.93 -7.97
CA ILE A 249 5.79 7.80 -7.64
C ILE A 249 6.63 8.04 -8.90
N LEU A 250 6.27 7.45 -10.05
CA LEU A 250 6.97 7.64 -11.31
C LEU A 250 6.90 9.11 -11.79
N TYR A 251 5.72 9.73 -11.70
CA TYR A 251 5.52 11.14 -12.05
C TYR A 251 6.43 12.06 -11.22
N TRP A 252 6.48 11.87 -9.90
CA TRP A 252 7.33 12.71 -9.05
C TRP A 252 8.82 12.38 -9.22
N ARG A 253 9.17 11.10 -9.45
CA ARG A 253 10.55 10.63 -9.67
C ARG A 253 11.17 11.22 -10.93
N PHE A 254 10.47 11.13 -12.06
CA PHE A 254 11.00 11.47 -13.37
C PHE A 254 10.52 12.84 -13.89
N GLY A 255 9.32 13.29 -13.50
CA GLY A 255 8.72 14.53 -14.00
C GLY A 255 9.12 15.78 -13.23
N ARG A 256 8.78 15.85 -11.93
CA ARG A 256 8.82 17.12 -11.17
C ARG A 256 10.04 17.33 -10.25
N ARG A 257 11.04 16.44 -10.26
CA ARG A 257 12.29 16.54 -9.47
C ARG A 257 12.07 17.03 -8.02
N MET A 258 11.08 16.48 -7.32
CA MET A 258 10.98 16.73 -5.88
C MET A 258 12.22 16.19 -5.16
N PRO A 259 12.63 16.78 -4.02
CA PRO A 259 13.77 16.31 -3.25
C PRO A 259 13.66 14.80 -2.97
N GLN A 260 14.73 14.05 -3.17
CA GLN A 260 14.76 12.58 -2.98
C GLN A 260 14.33 12.11 -1.58
N ARG A 261 14.25 13.01 -0.59
CA ARG A 261 13.84 12.71 0.78
C ARG A 261 12.37 12.31 0.91
N THR A 262 11.52 12.66 -0.04
CA THR A 262 10.07 12.41 -0.02
C THR A 262 9.61 11.46 -1.13
N GLN A 263 10.49 11.13 -2.07
CA GLN A 263 10.19 10.15 -3.11
C GLN A 263 10.18 8.75 -2.53
N GLY A 264 9.22 7.94 -2.97
CA GLY A 264 9.24 6.50 -2.72
C GLY A 264 10.62 5.96 -3.06
N SER A 265 11.31 5.40 -2.07
CA SER A 265 12.63 4.80 -2.28
C SER A 265 12.57 3.80 -3.43
N THR A 266 13.68 3.48 -4.10
CA THR A 266 13.71 2.44 -5.13
C THR A 266 13.06 1.14 -4.67
N SER A 267 13.17 0.82 -3.36
CA SER A 267 12.50 -0.32 -2.75
C SER A 267 10.96 -0.24 -2.79
N MET A 268 10.36 0.95 -2.70
CA MET A 268 8.91 1.14 -2.85
C MET A 268 8.46 0.95 -4.29
N ILE A 269 9.24 1.37 -5.29
CA ILE A 269 8.92 1.10 -6.70
C ILE A 269 8.96 -0.40 -6.96
N ILE A 270 10.02 -1.07 -6.51
CA ILE A 270 10.17 -2.53 -6.61
C ILE A 270 9.00 -3.23 -5.91
N HIS A 271 8.62 -2.80 -4.71
CA HIS A 271 7.46 -3.32 -3.99
C HIS A 271 6.17 -3.22 -4.83
N HIS A 272 5.88 -2.04 -5.38
CA HIS A 272 4.68 -1.83 -6.19
C HIS A 272 4.70 -2.71 -7.44
N LEU A 273 5.83 -2.83 -8.14
CA LEU A 273 5.94 -3.70 -9.32
C LEU A 273 5.71 -5.17 -8.97
N ILE A 274 6.29 -5.65 -7.86
CA ILE A 274 6.10 -7.02 -7.40
C ILE A 274 4.63 -7.27 -7.04
N VAL A 275 4.03 -6.45 -6.17
CA VAL A 275 2.65 -6.65 -5.73
C VAL A 275 1.67 -6.47 -6.89
N PHE A 276 1.88 -5.46 -7.74
CA PHE A 276 1.08 -5.29 -8.96
C PHE A 276 1.17 -6.53 -9.86
N GLY A 277 2.38 -7.08 -10.07
CA GLY A 277 2.58 -8.30 -10.84
C GLY A 277 1.84 -9.50 -10.25
N ILE A 278 1.91 -9.70 -8.92
CA ILE A 278 1.20 -10.78 -8.23
C ILE A 278 -0.30 -10.66 -8.51
N PHE A 279 -0.90 -9.51 -8.18
CA PHE A 279 -2.36 -9.34 -8.26
C PHE A 279 -2.85 -9.30 -9.71
N ALA A 280 -2.15 -8.61 -10.61
CA ALA A 280 -2.54 -8.55 -12.02
C ALA A 280 -2.48 -9.94 -12.67
N THR A 281 -1.39 -10.69 -12.48
CA THR A 281 -1.28 -12.05 -13.03
C THR A 281 -2.28 -13.01 -12.39
N GLY A 282 -2.45 -12.95 -11.06
CA GLY A 282 -3.39 -13.83 -10.37
C GLY A 282 -4.83 -13.65 -10.79
N VAL A 283 -5.28 -12.40 -10.94
CA VAL A 283 -6.66 -12.16 -11.38
C VAL A 283 -6.84 -12.45 -12.86
N ALA A 284 -5.90 -12.05 -13.71
CA ALA A 284 -5.97 -12.35 -15.14
C ALA A 284 -6.01 -13.85 -15.42
N MET A 285 -5.31 -14.64 -14.59
CA MET A 285 -5.26 -16.09 -14.72
C MET A 285 -6.21 -16.83 -13.78
N GLN A 286 -6.94 -16.13 -12.89
CA GLN A 286 -7.75 -16.74 -11.81
C GLN A 286 -6.98 -17.79 -10.97
N ALA A 287 -5.69 -17.52 -10.73
CA ALA A 287 -4.74 -18.43 -10.10
C ALA A 287 -4.14 -17.83 -8.82
N GLY A 288 -4.09 -18.62 -7.74
CA GLY A 288 -3.48 -18.23 -6.46
C GLY A 288 -4.14 -17.04 -5.76
N THR A 289 -5.34 -16.68 -6.18
CA THR A 289 -6.13 -15.54 -5.72
C THR A 289 -6.57 -15.65 -4.25
N TYR A 290 -6.68 -16.87 -3.72
CA TYR A 290 -6.78 -17.14 -2.28
C TYR A 290 -5.60 -16.52 -1.51
N PHE A 291 -4.37 -16.82 -1.93
CA PHE A 291 -3.18 -16.27 -1.29
C PHE A 291 -3.09 -14.76 -1.45
N MET A 292 -3.63 -14.21 -2.54
CA MET A 292 -3.66 -12.75 -2.73
C MET A 292 -4.52 -12.08 -1.69
N MET A 293 -5.72 -12.60 -1.40
CA MET A 293 -6.54 -12.10 -0.29
C MET A 293 -5.82 -12.19 1.03
N LEU A 294 -5.12 -13.29 1.28
CA LEU A 294 -4.31 -13.44 2.46
C LEU A 294 -3.17 -12.40 2.52
N PHE A 295 -2.49 -12.13 1.41
CA PHE A 295 -1.47 -11.07 1.32
C PHE A 295 -2.05 -9.66 1.49
N MET A 296 -3.34 -9.42 1.22
CA MET A 296 -3.99 -8.14 1.51
C MET A 296 -4.01 -7.82 3.02
N SER A 297 -3.88 -8.83 3.89
CA SER A 297 -3.77 -8.61 5.34
C SER A 297 -2.53 -7.78 5.73
N ASN A 298 -1.51 -7.70 4.87
CA ASN A 298 -0.36 -6.82 5.06
C ASN A 298 -0.73 -5.34 5.17
N GLU A 299 -1.89 -4.94 4.62
CA GLU A 299 -2.40 -3.57 4.71
C GLU A 299 -2.85 -3.19 6.13
N ILE A 300 -3.06 -4.14 7.05
CA ILE A 300 -3.39 -3.85 8.46
C ILE A 300 -2.34 -2.94 9.12
N THR A 301 -1.08 -3.09 8.73
CA THR A 301 0.02 -2.26 9.25
C THR A 301 0.11 -0.86 8.64
N THR A 302 -0.57 -0.62 7.51
CA THR A 302 -0.46 0.63 6.74
C THR A 302 -1.06 1.84 7.49
N PRO A 303 -2.26 1.76 8.12
CA PRO A 303 -2.78 2.84 8.95
C PRO A 303 -1.86 3.18 10.12
N ILE A 304 -1.23 2.17 10.74
CA ILE A 304 -0.29 2.35 11.87
C ILE A 304 0.98 3.07 11.38
N LEU A 305 1.49 2.70 10.20
CA LEU A 305 2.60 3.39 9.56
C LEU A 305 2.27 4.86 9.21
N ASN A 306 1.06 5.11 8.71
CA ASN A 306 0.62 6.45 8.33
C ASN A 306 0.30 7.33 9.54
N LEU A 307 -0.21 6.76 10.64
CA LEU A 307 -0.45 7.47 11.89
C LEU A 307 0.83 8.11 12.45
N ARG A 308 1.97 7.43 12.33
CA ARG A 308 3.29 8.00 12.68
C ARG A 308 3.55 9.32 11.95
N PHE A 309 3.28 9.35 10.64
CA PHE A 309 3.46 10.55 9.84
C PHE A 309 2.50 11.64 10.29
N PHE A 310 1.21 11.33 10.46
CA PHE A 310 0.22 12.32 10.89
C PHE A 310 0.57 12.92 12.25
N LEU A 311 1.00 12.11 13.22
CA LEU A 311 1.49 12.60 14.51
C LEU A 311 2.70 13.53 14.35
N THR A 312 3.61 13.22 13.42
CA THR A 312 4.77 14.09 13.14
C THR A 312 4.35 15.39 12.46
N PHE A 313 3.40 15.31 11.53
CA PHE A 313 2.82 16.45 10.82
C PHE A 313 2.21 17.46 11.80
N TYR A 314 1.48 16.96 12.81
CA TYR A 314 0.92 17.80 13.88
C TYR A 314 1.89 18.08 15.05
N GLN A 315 3.20 17.90 14.86
CA GLN A 315 4.24 18.16 15.86
C GLN A 315 4.10 17.37 17.19
N LYS A 316 3.43 16.21 17.16
CA LYS A 316 3.19 15.32 18.31
C LYS A 316 4.25 14.21 18.44
N ARG A 317 5.46 14.41 17.93
CA ARG A 317 6.53 13.39 17.94
C ARG A 317 7.00 13.00 19.35
N GLN A 318 6.89 13.90 20.33
CA GLN A 318 7.27 13.64 21.73
C GLN A 318 6.12 13.08 22.57
N SER A 319 4.96 12.82 21.97
CA SER A 319 3.81 12.30 22.73
C SER A 319 3.96 10.81 23.01
N THR A 320 3.36 10.35 24.12
CA THR A 320 3.23 8.93 24.45
C THR A 320 2.54 8.15 23.32
N TRP A 321 1.58 8.79 22.62
CA TRP A 321 0.91 8.22 21.44
C TRP A 321 1.88 7.89 20.30
N TYR A 322 2.88 8.74 20.07
CA TYR A 322 3.91 8.48 19.06
C TYR A 322 4.76 7.25 19.43
N LEU A 323 5.18 7.16 20.69
CA LEU A 323 5.95 6.01 21.17
C LEU A 323 5.15 4.70 21.07
N LEU A 324 3.89 4.72 21.51
CA LEU A 324 3.00 3.57 21.43
C LEU A 324 2.79 3.14 19.96
N ASN A 325 2.59 4.10 19.06
CA ASN A 325 2.43 3.80 17.64
C ASN A 325 3.70 3.18 17.03
N GLU A 326 4.90 3.65 17.40
CA GLU A 326 6.16 3.06 16.95
C GLU A 326 6.30 1.60 17.41
N LEU A 327 5.95 1.30 18.67
CA LEU A 327 5.96 -0.06 19.18
C LEU A 327 4.94 -0.95 18.45
N LEU A 328 3.71 -0.46 18.32
CA LEU A 328 2.64 -1.15 17.60
C LEU A 328 3.03 -1.43 16.15
N PHE A 329 3.71 -0.51 15.49
CA PHE A 329 4.21 -0.70 14.14
C PHE A 329 5.25 -1.82 14.06
N VAL A 330 6.22 -1.87 14.97
CA VAL A 330 7.25 -2.93 14.99
C VAL A 330 6.61 -4.30 15.18
N VAL A 331 5.72 -4.43 16.17
CA VAL A 331 5.03 -5.70 16.47
C VAL A 331 4.10 -6.09 15.32
N GLY A 332 3.30 -5.15 14.81
CA GLY A 332 2.40 -5.38 13.69
C GLY A 332 3.14 -5.80 12.43
N PHE A 333 4.26 -5.15 12.10
CA PHE A 333 5.09 -5.52 10.96
C PHE A 333 5.62 -6.95 11.11
N PHE A 334 6.12 -7.32 12.29
CA PHE A 334 6.60 -8.67 12.56
C PHE A 334 5.49 -9.72 12.38
N VAL A 335 4.34 -9.51 13.04
CA VAL A 335 3.23 -10.49 13.01
C VAL A 335 2.63 -10.60 11.60
N PHE A 336 2.14 -9.48 11.05
CA PHE A 336 1.39 -9.51 9.80
C PHE A 336 2.28 -9.67 8.56
N ARG A 337 3.46 -9.04 8.54
CA ARG A 337 4.30 -9.04 7.33
C ARG A 337 5.41 -10.08 7.31
N ILE A 338 5.81 -10.63 8.46
CA ILE A 338 6.83 -11.68 8.53
C ILE A 338 6.20 -13.03 8.87
N VAL A 339 5.63 -13.18 10.07
CA VAL A 339 5.15 -14.48 10.56
C VAL A 339 4.02 -15.03 9.69
N ILE A 340 3.00 -14.22 9.44
CA ILE A 340 1.83 -14.64 8.66
C ILE A 340 2.21 -14.94 7.19
N ASN A 341 3.00 -14.07 6.56
CA ASN A 341 3.46 -14.31 5.18
C ASN A 341 4.35 -15.55 5.05
N LEU A 342 5.19 -15.85 6.04
CA LEU A 342 5.97 -17.10 6.07
C LEU A 342 5.08 -18.33 6.24
N GLY A 343 4.02 -18.23 7.05
CA GLY A 343 2.99 -19.27 7.15
C GLY A 343 2.35 -19.57 5.81
N PHE A 344 1.85 -18.54 5.12
CA PHE A 344 1.25 -18.70 3.78
C PHE A 344 2.24 -19.28 2.76
N PHE A 345 3.50 -18.85 2.81
CA PHE A 345 4.53 -19.42 1.94
C PHE A 345 4.83 -20.88 2.25
N SER A 346 4.85 -21.26 3.53
CA SER A 346 4.97 -22.65 3.94
C SER A 346 3.80 -23.49 3.40
N ASP A 347 2.58 -22.95 3.39
CA ASP A 347 1.42 -23.62 2.79
C ASP A 347 1.58 -23.77 1.27
N ILE A 348 2.05 -22.75 0.56
CA ILE A 348 2.39 -22.79 -0.88
C ILE A 348 3.37 -23.94 -1.17
N VAL A 349 4.44 -24.06 -0.38
CA VAL A 349 5.48 -25.08 -0.56
C VAL A 349 4.96 -26.47 -0.20
N ARG A 350 4.28 -26.61 0.95
CA ARG A 350 3.79 -27.90 1.46
C ARG A 350 2.76 -28.53 0.51
N TYR A 351 1.85 -27.73 -0.01
CA TYR A 351 0.78 -28.19 -0.89
C TYR A 351 1.07 -27.92 -2.37
N TRP A 352 2.35 -27.70 -2.73
CA TRP A 352 2.77 -27.41 -4.09
C TRP A 352 2.27 -28.44 -5.12
N HIS A 353 2.24 -29.72 -4.75
CA HIS A 353 1.72 -30.79 -5.62
C HIS A 353 0.22 -30.66 -5.91
N ILE A 354 -0.57 -30.17 -4.95
CA ILE A 354 -2.01 -29.90 -5.13
C ILE A 354 -2.18 -28.67 -6.02
N TYR A 355 -1.43 -27.60 -5.74
CA TYR A 355 -1.52 -26.35 -6.51
C TYR A 355 -1.09 -26.51 -7.95
N ARG A 356 -0.01 -27.26 -8.22
CA ARG A 356 0.44 -27.52 -9.58
C ARG A 356 -0.59 -28.33 -10.35
N GLU A 357 -1.22 -29.33 -9.72
CA GLU A 357 -2.22 -30.17 -10.39
C GLU A 357 -3.49 -29.36 -10.68
N GLY A 358 -3.98 -28.60 -9.68
CA GLY A 358 -5.08 -27.67 -9.85
C GLY A 358 -4.80 -26.69 -10.99
N MET A 359 -3.71 -25.93 -10.93
CA MET A 359 -3.40 -24.96 -11.98
C MET A 359 -3.19 -25.60 -13.37
N ALA A 360 -2.61 -26.81 -13.45
CA ALA A 360 -2.41 -27.52 -14.72
C ALA A 360 -3.75 -27.95 -15.35
N ARG A 361 -4.71 -28.44 -14.55
CA ARG A 361 -6.07 -28.75 -15.02
C ARG A 361 -6.80 -27.51 -15.51
N TYR A 362 -6.54 -26.36 -14.89
CA TYR A 362 -7.00 -25.06 -15.38
C TYR A 362 -6.19 -24.53 -16.57
N GLY A 363 -5.34 -25.34 -17.19
CA GLY A 363 -4.62 -25.02 -18.41
C GLY A 363 -3.52 -23.97 -18.22
N HIS A 364 -3.10 -23.70 -16.98
CA HIS A 364 -1.96 -22.83 -16.73
C HIS A 364 -0.67 -23.62 -16.91
N GLY A 365 0.24 -23.07 -17.71
CA GLY A 365 1.57 -23.66 -17.87
C GLY A 365 2.43 -23.49 -16.61
N LEU A 366 3.40 -24.39 -16.45
CA LEU A 366 4.44 -24.29 -15.41
C LEU A 366 5.10 -22.89 -15.31
N PRO A 367 5.38 -22.16 -16.40
CA PRO A 367 5.99 -20.83 -16.30
C PRO A 367 5.20 -19.83 -15.45
N VAL A 368 3.86 -19.83 -15.54
CA VAL A 368 3.00 -18.92 -14.77
C VAL A 368 3.09 -19.24 -13.28
N MET A 369 3.10 -20.54 -12.94
CA MET A 369 3.18 -21.00 -11.55
C MET A 369 4.51 -20.57 -10.91
N TYR A 370 5.63 -20.84 -11.59
CA TYR A 370 6.95 -20.43 -11.10
C TYR A 370 7.08 -18.91 -11.01
N PHE A 371 6.53 -18.18 -11.98
CA PHE A 371 6.52 -16.72 -11.95
C PHE A 371 5.81 -16.17 -10.71
N LEU A 372 4.61 -16.67 -10.39
CA LEU A 372 3.88 -16.27 -9.17
C LEU A 372 4.66 -16.59 -7.89
N VAL A 373 5.27 -17.78 -7.81
CA VAL A 373 6.10 -18.16 -6.64
C VAL A 373 7.32 -17.26 -6.50
N ILE A 374 7.99 -16.90 -7.60
CA ILE A 374 9.13 -15.98 -7.60
C ILE A 374 8.70 -14.60 -7.10
N LEU A 375 7.57 -14.07 -7.57
CA LEU A 375 7.06 -12.78 -7.12
C LEU A 375 6.70 -12.79 -5.64
N VAL A 376 6.00 -13.81 -5.16
CA VAL A 376 5.67 -13.98 -3.73
C VAL A 376 6.93 -14.09 -2.88
N SER A 377 7.91 -14.88 -3.31
CA SER A 377 9.19 -15.01 -2.62
C SER A 377 9.93 -13.67 -2.56
N SER A 378 9.95 -12.93 -3.67
CA SER A 378 10.56 -11.60 -3.76
C SER A 378 9.88 -10.59 -2.84
N HIS A 379 8.54 -10.65 -2.74
CA HIS A 379 7.78 -9.84 -1.79
C HIS A 379 8.20 -10.14 -0.35
N ILE A 380 8.28 -11.41 0.05
CA ILE A 380 8.66 -11.82 1.40
C ILE A 380 10.09 -11.37 1.74
N LEU A 381 11.04 -11.56 0.82
CA LEU A 381 12.43 -11.11 1.00
C LEU A 381 12.51 -9.59 1.18
N LEU A 382 11.71 -8.83 0.43
CA LEU A 382 11.64 -7.39 0.58
C LEU A 382 11.06 -6.97 1.94
N GLN A 383 10.03 -7.67 2.43
CA GLN A 383 9.47 -7.42 3.77
C GLN A 383 10.50 -7.73 4.87
N MET A 384 11.24 -8.83 4.76
CA MET A 384 12.33 -9.16 5.68
C MET A 384 13.40 -8.06 5.69
N TRP A 385 13.81 -7.59 4.50
CA TRP A 385 14.76 -6.50 4.39
C TRP A 385 14.28 -5.23 5.09
N TRP A 386 13.04 -4.80 4.86
CA TRP A 386 12.46 -3.66 5.59
C TRP A 386 12.40 -3.89 7.10
N PHE A 387 12.07 -5.12 7.55
CA PHE A 387 12.07 -5.44 8.96
C PHE A 387 13.46 -5.29 9.60
N THR A 388 14.54 -5.69 8.90
CA THR A 388 15.90 -5.46 9.39
C THR A 388 16.22 -3.97 9.58
N LEU A 389 15.73 -3.10 8.70
CA LEU A 389 15.89 -1.64 8.81
C LEU A 389 15.10 -1.07 9.99
N ILE A 390 13.89 -1.59 10.23
CA ILE A 390 13.04 -1.23 11.35
C ILE A 390 13.75 -1.60 12.66
N LEU A 391 14.22 -2.85 12.79
CA LEU A 391 14.95 -3.32 13.97
C LEU A 391 16.23 -2.52 14.21
N ARG A 392 17.02 -2.25 13.17
CA ARG A 392 18.22 -1.42 13.29
C ARG A 392 17.89 -0.01 13.78
N THR A 393 16.76 0.54 13.38
CA THR A 393 16.32 1.86 13.81
C THR A 393 15.83 1.86 15.25
N ALA A 394 15.08 0.83 15.67
CA ALA A 394 14.66 0.64 17.06
C ALA A 394 15.87 0.43 17.98
N TYR A 395 16.80 -0.46 17.62
CA TYR A 395 18.02 -0.74 18.37
C TYR A 395 18.86 0.52 18.59
N ARG A 396 19.08 1.33 17.55
CA ARG A 396 19.83 2.59 17.68
C ARG A 396 19.22 3.56 18.69
N ARG A 397 17.89 3.61 18.79
CA ARG A 397 17.20 4.47 19.78
C ARG A 397 17.36 3.94 21.20
N MET A 398 17.39 2.62 21.39
CA MET A 398 17.57 2.01 22.71
C MET A 398 19.02 2.12 23.21
N VAL A 399 20.02 1.90 22.34
CA VAL A 399 21.43 1.92 22.73
C VAL A 399 22.02 3.32 22.84
N ARG A 400 21.46 4.31 22.13
CA ARG A 400 21.86 5.72 22.25
C ARG A 400 20.65 6.61 22.56
N PRO A 401 20.10 6.55 23.78
CA PRO A 401 18.93 7.36 24.17
C PRO A 401 19.14 8.88 24.02
N GLY A 402 20.38 9.35 23.92
CA GLY A 402 20.73 10.78 23.78
C GLY A 402 20.92 11.27 22.34
N SER A 403 21.03 10.40 21.33
CA SER A 403 21.06 10.82 19.93
C SER A 403 19.65 10.82 19.37
N SER A 404 18.81 11.74 19.85
CA SER A 404 17.79 12.25 18.94
C SER A 404 18.51 12.65 17.64
N PRO A 405 17.88 12.52 16.46
CA PRO A 405 18.26 13.39 15.37
C PRO A 405 17.93 14.81 15.84
N THR A 406 18.84 15.38 16.65
CA THR A 406 19.11 16.80 16.71
C THR A 406 18.96 17.24 15.26
N ALA A 407 18.02 18.17 15.05
CA ALA A 407 17.82 18.86 13.79
C ALA A 407 19.09 18.74 12.99
N ALA A 408 19.04 18.01 11.86
CA ALA A 408 20.16 18.02 10.93
C ALA A 408 20.40 19.50 10.68
N THR A 409 21.41 20.01 11.36
CA THR A 409 21.85 21.38 11.28
C THR A 409 22.13 21.49 9.82
N HIS A 410 21.31 22.30 9.16
CA HIS A 410 21.59 22.81 7.84
C HIS A 410 23.09 23.10 7.82
N PRO A 411 23.92 22.42 7.00
CA PRO A 411 25.25 22.92 6.75
C PRO A 411 25.04 24.31 6.14
N ASP A 412 25.39 25.27 6.98
CA ASP A 412 25.65 26.67 6.73
C ASP A 412 25.67 27.04 5.24
N ALA A 413 24.61 27.67 4.79
CA ALA A 413 24.51 28.29 3.47
C ALA A 413 25.21 29.66 3.43
N THR A 414 26.33 29.82 4.16
CA THR A 414 27.11 31.06 4.19
C THR A 414 28.55 30.91 3.68
N ARG A 415 28.91 29.79 3.02
CA ARG A 415 30.10 29.79 2.16
C ARG A 415 29.85 30.62 0.91
N SER A 416 30.29 31.87 0.99
CA SER A 416 30.47 32.77 -0.14
C SER A 416 31.34 32.10 -1.22
N PRO A 417 30.99 32.22 -2.52
CA PRO A 417 31.72 31.60 -3.65
C PRO A 417 33.15 32.13 -3.86
N ALA A 418 33.69 32.97 -2.97
CA ALA A 418 35.03 33.52 -3.08
C ALA A 418 36.16 32.55 -2.65
N ASP A 419 35.86 31.51 -1.86
CA ASP A 419 36.90 30.65 -1.27
C ASP A 419 37.17 29.34 -2.03
N ALA A 420 36.53 29.10 -3.17
CA ALA A 420 36.73 27.87 -3.97
C ALA A 420 37.88 27.95 -5.00
N LYS A 421 38.81 28.90 -4.85
CA LYS A 421 39.93 29.12 -5.80
C LYS A 421 41.34 29.03 -5.20
N ARG A 422 41.47 28.47 -4.01
CA ARG A 422 42.76 28.04 -3.47
C ARG A 422 42.57 26.65 -2.88
N ASP A 423 42.82 25.64 -3.71
CA ASP A 423 43.46 24.37 -3.37
C ASP A 423 43.77 23.64 -4.68
#